data_AF-C7J823-F1
#
_entry.id   AF-C7J823-F1
#
_cell.length_a   1.000
_cell.length_b   1.000
_cell.length_c   1.000
_cell.angle_alpha   90.00
_cell.angle_beta   90.00
_cell.angle_gamma   90.00
#
_symmetry.space_group_name_H-M   'P 1'
#
loop_
_entity.id
_entity.type
_entity.pdbx_description
1 polymer ?
#
loop_
_entity_poly.entity_id
_entity_poly.type
_entity_poly.pdbx_seq_one_letter_code
_entity_poly.pdbx_strand_id
1 'polypeptide(L)'
;SLAGNNPARRYSASQVPVRQLTLHIDRLSCIFSNVKLPQVVADAVNRYWPTLKSIFDQRAWDTRTMESLCRSCKFAVRTCGRFMGFTIGAMLEEIQTLYQQHNQACFLYLSSEVIKIFGSDPACANYLASLIQALFGHTIQLLRTIQDFTARPDIADDCFLLASRCIRYCPDLFVPTEMFPRLVDCAMVGITIQHREACKSILSFLSDVFDLAKSPEGEKYRELINTVILQRGAVLTRIMVASLTGALPSSRLEEVSYVLVSLSRSFGGNMLSWARECITLIPPQALTDSERSRFLNIISDASSGSSLGSITDRFAEISEVCRRNKTVQDIVQGALRPHDLSFTVAPPPL
;
A
#
# COMPACT_ATOMS: atom_id res chain seq x y z
N SER A 1 7.72 58.84 -32.46
CA SER A 1 8.59 57.77 -32.94
C SER A 1 9.32 57.19 -31.74
N LEU A 2 9.12 55.88 -31.51
CA LEU A 2 9.92 54.97 -30.66
C LEU A 2 10.08 55.30 -29.16
N ALA A 3 9.08 54.89 -28.37
CA ALA A 3 9.31 54.42 -27.01
C ALA A 3 9.24 52.88 -27.04
N GLY A 4 10.37 52.25 -27.37
CA GLY A 4 10.55 50.81 -27.26
C GLY A 4 11.19 50.48 -25.92
N ASN A 5 10.40 49.99 -24.97
CA ASN A 5 10.93 49.22 -23.85
C ASN A 5 9.81 48.37 -23.24
N ASN A 6 9.81 47.08 -23.56
CA ASN A 6 9.08 46.10 -22.76
C ASN A 6 9.80 44.76 -22.81
N PRO A 7 10.78 44.50 -21.91
CA PRO A 7 11.35 43.19 -21.78
C PRO A 7 10.39 42.31 -20.95
N ALA A 8 10.02 41.17 -21.53
CA ALA A 8 9.57 39.95 -20.87
C ALA A 8 8.99 40.10 -19.44
N ARG A 9 7.66 40.23 -19.33
CA ARG A 9 6.95 39.79 -18.13
C ARG A 9 7.11 38.28 -17.99
N ARG A 10 8.19 37.84 -17.34
CA ARG A 10 8.22 36.54 -16.66
C ARG A 10 7.15 36.62 -15.58
N TYR A 11 5.95 36.08 -15.86
CA TYR A 11 4.97 35.82 -14.82
C TYR A 11 5.61 34.83 -13.84
N SER A 12 6.06 35.33 -12.69
CA SER A 12 6.46 34.47 -11.60
C SER A 12 5.21 33.72 -11.15
N ALA A 13 5.24 32.39 -11.12
CA ALA A 13 4.13 31.56 -10.65
C ALA A 13 3.74 31.85 -9.17
N SER A 14 4.49 32.72 -8.49
CA SER A 14 4.14 33.34 -7.20
C SER A 14 2.90 34.24 -7.23
N GLN A 15 2.49 34.81 -8.37
CA GLN A 15 1.40 35.80 -8.44
C GLN A 15 0.03 35.26 -8.90
N VAL A 16 -0.06 34.01 -9.35
CA VAL A 16 -1.34 33.43 -9.82
C VAL A 16 -2.14 32.92 -8.61
N PRO A 17 -3.41 33.33 -8.41
CA PRO A 17 -4.26 32.79 -7.37
C PRO A 17 -4.37 31.27 -7.48
N VAL A 18 -4.22 30.55 -6.36
CA VAL A 18 -4.24 29.07 -6.29
C VAL A 18 -5.41 28.48 -7.07
N ARG A 19 -6.62 29.05 -6.93
CA ARG A 19 -7.83 28.59 -7.63
C ARG A 19 -7.71 28.67 -9.17
N GLN A 20 -7.08 29.71 -9.70
CA GLN A 20 -6.87 29.84 -11.14
C GLN A 20 -5.83 28.83 -11.63
N LEU A 21 -4.76 28.61 -10.86
CA LEU A 21 -3.76 27.61 -11.17
C LEU A 21 -4.36 26.20 -11.22
N THR A 22 -5.10 25.79 -10.19
CA THR A 22 -5.80 24.49 -10.15
C THR A 22 -6.74 24.33 -11.35
N LEU A 23 -7.51 25.37 -11.71
CA LEU A 23 -8.40 25.33 -12.88
C LEU A 23 -7.65 25.03 -14.19
N HIS A 24 -6.47 25.64 -14.39
CA HIS A 24 -5.67 25.38 -15.59
C HIS A 24 -5.10 23.96 -15.59
N ILE A 25 -4.66 23.45 -14.44
CA ILE A 25 -4.17 22.07 -14.30
C ILE A 25 -5.30 21.06 -14.54
N ASP A 26 -6.52 21.33 -14.06
CA ASP A 26 -7.68 20.46 -14.28
C ASP A 26 -8.09 20.45 -15.76
N ARG A 27 -8.01 21.59 -16.46
CA ARG A 27 -8.22 21.64 -17.92
C ARG A 27 -7.17 20.81 -18.66
N LEU A 28 -5.90 20.90 -18.26
CA LEU A 28 -4.84 20.08 -18.83
C LEU A 28 -5.08 18.59 -18.58
N SER A 29 -5.53 18.24 -17.37
CA SER A 29 -5.94 16.88 -17.01
C SER A 29 -7.03 16.34 -17.94
N CYS A 30 -8.04 17.16 -18.25
CA CYS A 30 -9.12 16.81 -19.18
C CYS A 30 -8.60 16.56 -20.60
N ILE A 31 -7.62 17.36 -21.06
CA ILE A 31 -6.99 17.15 -22.37
C ILE A 31 -6.26 15.80 -22.37
N PHE A 32 -5.40 15.55 -21.38
CA PHE A 32 -4.65 14.31 -21.28
C PHE A 32 -5.54 13.07 -21.14
N SER A 33 -6.70 13.17 -20.48
CA SER A 33 -7.63 12.05 -20.35
C SER A 33 -8.41 11.75 -21.64
N ASN A 34 -8.74 12.77 -22.43
CA ASN A 34 -9.66 12.63 -23.57
C ASN A 34 -8.96 12.52 -24.93
N VAL A 35 -7.76 13.10 -25.10
CA VAL A 35 -6.99 12.95 -26.34
C VAL A 35 -6.41 11.55 -26.43
N LYS A 36 -6.80 10.78 -27.45
CA LYS A 36 -6.38 9.37 -27.64
C LYS A 36 -5.20 9.22 -28.61
N LEU A 37 -4.32 10.21 -28.66
CA LEU A 37 -3.11 10.24 -29.48
C LEU A 37 -1.87 10.27 -28.57
N PRO A 38 -1.28 9.12 -28.22
CA PRO A 38 -0.20 9.01 -27.23
C PRO A 38 1.01 9.90 -27.52
N GLN A 39 1.45 9.96 -28.79
CA GLN A 39 2.62 10.77 -29.20
C GLN A 39 2.35 12.27 -29.06
N VAL A 40 1.15 12.73 -29.43
CA VAL A 40 0.76 14.15 -29.30
C VAL A 40 0.72 14.56 -27.82
N VAL A 41 0.19 13.68 -26.96
CA VAL A 41 0.18 13.92 -25.52
C VAL A 41 1.61 13.92 -24.96
N ALA A 42 2.46 12.99 -25.40
CA ALA A 42 3.87 12.97 -25.00
C ALA A 42 4.61 14.26 -25.39
N ASP A 43 4.46 14.72 -26.63
CA ASP A 43 5.08 15.97 -27.10
C ASP A 43 4.62 17.18 -26.28
N ALA A 44 3.33 17.23 -25.94
CA ALA A 44 2.79 18.27 -25.07
C ALA A 44 3.39 18.18 -23.65
N VAL A 45 3.45 16.99 -23.07
CA VAL A 45 4.06 16.77 -21.74
C VAL A 45 5.52 17.19 -21.73
N ASN A 46 6.31 16.76 -22.71
CA ASN A 46 7.72 17.13 -22.83
C ASN A 46 7.91 18.63 -22.97
N ARG A 47 7.07 19.29 -23.78
CA ARG A 47 7.11 20.75 -23.98
C ARG A 47 6.75 21.53 -22.72
N TYR A 48 5.76 21.07 -21.97
CA TYR A 48 5.24 21.79 -20.80
C TYR A 48 5.83 21.33 -19.47
N TRP A 49 6.67 20.29 -19.46
CA TRP A 49 7.30 19.76 -18.25
C TRP A 49 8.00 20.83 -17.40
N PRO A 50 8.80 21.77 -17.96
CA PRO A 50 9.44 22.81 -17.14
C PRO A 50 8.43 23.68 -16.36
N THR A 51 7.26 23.94 -16.93
CA THR A 51 6.17 24.67 -16.27
C THR A 51 5.53 23.83 -15.17
N LEU A 52 5.25 22.55 -15.44
CA LEU A 52 4.70 21.63 -14.43
C LEU A 52 5.68 21.45 -13.26
N LYS A 53 6.97 21.28 -13.56
CA LYS A 53 8.04 21.22 -12.56
C LYS A 53 8.09 22.50 -11.71
N SER A 54 8.04 23.68 -12.33
CA SER A 54 8.00 24.93 -11.56
C SER A 54 6.79 25.02 -10.61
N ILE A 55 5.67 24.36 -10.92
CA ILE A 55 4.51 24.30 -10.02
C ILE A 55 4.77 23.30 -8.89
N PHE A 56 5.33 22.12 -9.20
CA PHE A 56 5.82 21.16 -8.19
C PHE A 56 6.69 21.89 -7.17
N ASP A 57 7.77 22.54 -7.61
CA ASP A 57 8.75 23.20 -6.73
C ASP A 57 8.14 24.30 -5.85
N GLN A 58 7.26 25.15 -6.41
CA GLN A 58 6.76 26.34 -5.71
C GLN A 58 5.52 26.10 -4.85
N ARG A 59 4.78 25.01 -5.12
CA ARG A 59 3.49 24.73 -4.50
C ARG A 59 3.44 23.35 -3.84
N ALA A 60 4.58 22.70 -3.63
CA ALA A 60 4.65 21.37 -3.01
C ALA A 60 4.01 21.30 -1.61
N TRP A 61 3.86 22.44 -0.91
CA TRP A 61 3.16 22.51 0.37
C TRP A 61 1.63 22.57 0.24
N ASP A 62 1.07 22.91 -0.92
CA ASP A 62 -0.38 23.06 -1.13
C ASP A 62 -1.00 21.76 -1.67
N THR A 63 -1.66 21.03 -0.77
CA THR A 63 -2.27 19.72 -1.06
C THR A 63 -3.22 19.77 -2.26
N ARG A 64 -4.06 20.80 -2.37
CA ARG A 64 -5.06 20.90 -3.44
C ARG A 64 -4.40 21.04 -4.81
N THR A 65 -3.39 21.89 -4.94
CA THR A 65 -2.66 22.06 -6.20
C THR A 65 -1.90 20.79 -6.55
N MET A 66 -1.23 20.15 -5.59
CA MET A 66 -0.47 18.94 -5.83
C MET A 66 -1.34 17.73 -6.19
N GLU A 67 -2.53 17.59 -5.59
CA GLU A 67 -3.50 16.59 -6.02
C GLU A 67 -3.93 16.79 -7.47
N SER A 68 -4.26 18.04 -7.85
CA SER A 68 -4.62 18.38 -9.24
C SER A 68 -3.46 18.10 -10.19
N LEU A 69 -2.24 18.47 -9.81
CA LEU A 69 -1.05 18.27 -10.61
C LEU A 69 -0.73 16.78 -10.79
N CYS A 70 -0.72 16.00 -9.70
CA CYS A 70 -0.51 14.57 -9.75
C CYS A 70 -1.61 13.85 -10.55
N ARG A 71 -2.86 14.32 -10.45
CA ARG A 71 -3.97 13.81 -11.27
C ARG A 71 -3.76 14.09 -12.76
N SER A 72 -3.25 15.27 -13.10
CA SER A 72 -2.87 15.61 -14.48
C SER A 72 -1.76 14.70 -14.99
N CYS A 73 -0.67 14.55 -14.21
CA CYS A 73 0.44 13.67 -14.51
C CYS A 73 0.01 12.21 -14.67
N LYS A 74 -0.91 11.72 -13.83
CA LYS A 74 -1.51 10.38 -13.99
C LYS A 74 -2.17 10.21 -15.35
N PHE A 75 -2.98 11.17 -15.78
CA PHE A 75 -3.64 11.07 -17.09
C PHE A 75 -2.64 11.16 -18.24
N ALA A 76 -1.62 12.01 -18.12
CA ALA A 76 -0.51 12.02 -19.06
C ALA A 76 0.14 10.64 -19.16
N VAL A 77 0.64 10.10 -18.05
CA VAL A 77 1.30 8.78 -17.95
C VAL A 77 0.45 7.68 -18.57
N ARG A 78 -0.84 7.61 -18.21
CA ARG A 78 -1.76 6.59 -18.74
C ARG A 78 -1.99 6.70 -20.25
N THR A 79 -1.99 7.92 -20.79
CA THR A 79 -2.29 8.16 -22.20
C THR A 79 -1.05 8.03 -23.07
N CYS A 80 0.10 8.58 -22.67
CA CYS A 80 1.31 8.51 -23.48
C CYS A 80 2.13 7.23 -23.25
N GLY A 81 2.05 6.61 -22.07
CA GLY A 81 2.83 5.41 -21.75
C GLY A 81 4.30 5.55 -22.13
N ARG A 82 4.85 4.56 -22.84
CA ARG A 82 6.25 4.53 -23.31
C ARG A 82 6.68 5.75 -24.13
N PHE A 83 5.76 6.48 -24.76
CA PHE A 83 6.09 7.69 -25.53
C PHE A 83 6.53 8.87 -24.65
N MET A 84 6.30 8.82 -23.33
CA MET A 84 6.70 9.87 -22.40
C MET A 84 8.22 10.15 -22.40
N GLY A 85 9.02 9.18 -22.86
CA GLY A 85 10.46 9.34 -23.03
C GLY A 85 11.18 9.70 -21.72
N PHE A 86 12.18 10.58 -21.79
CA PHE A 86 13.03 10.97 -20.67
C PHE A 86 12.29 11.74 -19.56
N THR A 87 11.14 12.35 -19.85
CA THR A 87 10.37 13.14 -18.88
C THR A 87 9.88 12.32 -17.70
N ILE A 88 9.69 11.01 -17.87
CA ILE A 88 9.30 10.14 -16.75
C ILE A 88 10.39 10.11 -15.67
N GLY A 89 11.67 10.02 -16.04
CA GLY A 89 12.78 9.99 -15.08
C GLY A 89 12.84 11.28 -14.27
N ALA A 90 12.78 12.43 -14.95
CA ALA A 90 12.76 13.74 -14.30
C ALA A 90 11.55 13.94 -13.39
N MET A 91 10.38 13.42 -13.78
CA MET A 91 9.17 13.46 -12.94
C MET A 91 9.34 12.63 -11.67
N LEU A 92 9.89 11.42 -11.78
CA LEU A 92 10.10 10.54 -10.65
C LEU A 92 11.15 11.08 -9.67
N GLU A 93 12.21 11.71 -10.18
CA GLU A 93 13.23 12.38 -9.37
C GLU A 93 12.65 13.57 -8.57
N GLU A 94 11.72 14.31 -9.17
CA GLU A 94 11.01 15.39 -8.48
C GLU A 94 10.07 14.84 -7.39
N ILE A 95 9.30 13.80 -7.71
CA ILE A 95 8.36 13.16 -6.79
C ILE A 95 9.08 12.63 -5.54
N GLN A 96 10.20 11.93 -5.69
CA GLN A 96 10.95 11.41 -4.54
C GLN A 96 11.46 12.53 -3.64
N THR A 97 11.92 13.64 -4.22
CA THR A 97 12.48 14.78 -3.48
C THR A 97 11.38 15.51 -2.71
N LEU A 98 10.26 15.81 -3.35
CA LEU A 98 9.16 16.54 -2.74
C LEU A 98 8.40 15.70 -1.71
N TYR A 99 8.29 14.38 -1.92
CA TYR A 99 7.65 13.51 -0.93
C TYR A 99 8.40 13.50 0.40
N GLN A 100 9.73 13.49 0.38
CA GLN A 100 10.56 13.56 1.60
C GLN A 100 10.36 14.87 2.38
N GLN A 101 10.04 15.96 1.69
CA GLN A 101 9.87 17.29 2.28
C GLN A 101 8.44 17.55 2.77
N HIS A 102 7.43 17.07 2.03
CA HIS A 102 6.04 17.48 2.21
C HIS A 102 5.07 16.35 2.58
N ASN A 103 5.48 15.08 2.49
CA ASN A 103 4.68 13.92 2.91
C ASN A 103 3.29 13.83 2.27
N GLN A 104 3.12 14.29 1.03
CA GLN A 104 1.79 14.27 0.40
C GLN A 104 1.50 12.91 -0.22
N ALA A 105 0.37 12.30 0.17
CA ALA A 105 -0.03 10.97 -0.30
C ALA A 105 -0.16 10.86 -1.83
N CYS A 106 -0.56 11.95 -2.51
CA CYS A 106 -0.71 11.98 -3.97
C CYS A 106 0.57 11.61 -4.74
N PHE A 107 1.76 11.78 -4.14
CA PHE A 107 3.03 11.33 -4.71
C PHE A 107 3.16 9.81 -4.74
N LEU A 108 2.72 9.12 -3.67
CA LEU A 108 2.64 7.66 -3.62
C LEU A 108 1.60 7.15 -4.63
N TYR A 109 0.43 7.80 -4.70
CA TYR A 109 -0.62 7.45 -5.66
C TYR A 109 -0.13 7.56 -7.11
N LEU A 110 0.49 8.69 -7.48
CA LEU A 110 1.04 8.89 -8.83
C LEU A 110 2.11 7.84 -9.14
N SER A 111 3.00 7.55 -8.19
CA SER A 111 4.02 6.51 -8.33
C SER A 111 3.39 5.13 -8.59
N SER A 112 2.27 4.81 -7.92
CA SER A 112 1.54 3.56 -8.15
C SER A 112 1.01 3.47 -9.59
N GLU A 113 0.61 4.60 -10.17
CA GLU A 113 0.14 4.68 -11.55
C GLU A 113 1.27 4.58 -12.56
N VAL A 114 2.44 5.13 -12.23
CA VAL A 114 3.66 4.92 -13.03
C VAL A 114 4.07 3.46 -13.03
N ILE A 115 4.10 2.79 -11.88
CA ILE A 115 4.47 1.36 -11.77
C ILE A 115 3.55 0.47 -12.61
N LYS A 116 2.25 0.75 -12.67
CA LYS A 116 1.31 -0.02 -13.52
C LYS A 116 1.64 0.04 -15.01
N ILE A 117 2.20 1.15 -15.47
CA ILE A 117 2.47 1.40 -16.89
C ILE A 117 3.89 0.97 -17.26
N PHE A 118 4.86 1.21 -16.37
CA PHE A 118 6.29 1.08 -16.66
C PHE A 118 7.00 -0.02 -15.85
N GLY A 119 6.33 -0.67 -14.90
CA GLY A 119 6.95 -1.64 -13.99
C GLY A 119 7.64 -2.81 -14.68
N SER A 120 7.08 -3.27 -15.81
CA SER A 120 7.64 -4.36 -16.62
C SER A 120 8.61 -3.90 -17.71
N ASP A 121 8.90 -2.60 -17.79
CA ASP A 121 9.78 -2.04 -18.81
C ASP A 121 11.23 -1.95 -18.30
N PRO A 122 12.18 -2.73 -18.87
CA PRO A 122 13.56 -2.76 -18.40
C PRO A 122 14.29 -1.42 -18.52
N ALA A 123 13.90 -0.58 -19.48
CA ALA A 123 14.46 0.77 -19.61
C ALA A 123 14.15 1.64 -18.38
N CYS A 124 13.12 1.26 -17.63
CA CYS A 124 12.63 1.95 -16.45
C CYS A 124 13.19 1.45 -15.13
N ALA A 125 13.81 0.28 -15.12
CA ALA A 125 14.12 -0.47 -13.91
C ALA A 125 14.90 0.34 -12.88
N ASN A 126 15.94 1.06 -13.31
CA ASN A 126 16.84 1.79 -12.41
C ASN A 126 16.13 2.92 -11.65
N TYR A 127 15.36 3.76 -12.35
CA TYR A 127 14.65 4.85 -11.68
C TYR A 127 13.45 4.37 -10.87
N LEU A 128 12.78 3.28 -11.28
CA LEU A 128 11.71 2.69 -10.50
C LEU A 128 12.25 2.06 -9.21
N ALA A 129 13.39 1.38 -9.26
CA ALA A 129 14.05 0.84 -8.07
C ALA A 129 14.44 1.96 -7.09
N SER A 130 15.05 3.05 -7.58
CA SER A 130 15.36 4.24 -6.77
C SER A 130 14.11 4.84 -6.13
N LEU A 131 13.04 5.01 -6.91
CA LEU A 131 11.75 5.54 -6.44
C LEU A 131 11.16 4.66 -5.32
N ILE A 132 11.08 3.35 -5.54
CA ILE A 132 10.56 2.37 -4.57
C ILE A 132 11.32 2.47 -3.25
N GLN A 133 12.66 2.49 -3.31
CA GLN A 133 13.51 2.59 -2.13
C GLN A 133 13.30 3.91 -1.38
N ALA A 134 13.28 5.05 -2.10
CA ALA A 134 13.11 6.37 -1.51
C ALA A 134 11.73 6.53 -0.85
N LEU A 135 10.66 6.16 -1.55
CA LEU A 135 9.28 6.35 -1.06
C LEU A 135 8.95 5.43 0.10
N PHE A 136 9.26 4.13 0.01
CA PHE A 136 9.00 3.20 1.11
C PHE A 136 9.94 3.46 2.30
N GLY A 137 11.22 3.77 2.03
CA GLY A 137 12.18 4.10 3.08
C GLY A 137 11.71 5.26 3.95
N HIS A 138 11.18 6.31 3.34
CA HIS A 138 10.60 7.45 4.04
C HIS A 138 9.27 7.11 4.73
N THR A 139 8.36 6.43 4.03
CA THR A 139 7.01 6.13 4.56
C THR A 139 7.04 5.22 5.79
N ILE A 140 7.95 4.25 5.83
CA ILE A 140 8.13 3.38 7.02
C ILE A 140 8.56 4.19 8.24
N GLN A 141 9.30 5.30 8.05
CA GLN A 141 9.66 6.17 9.16
C GLN A 141 8.48 7.03 9.64
N LEU A 142 7.53 7.34 8.75
CA LEU A 142 6.30 8.07 9.08
C LEU A 142 5.24 7.19 9.76
N LEU A 143 5.24 5.88 9.47
CA LEU A 143 4.21 4.93 9.90
C LEU A 143 4.78 3.87 10.87
N ARG A 144 5.22 4.31 12.06
CA ARG A 144 5.86 3.42 13.04
C ARG A 144 4.88 2.82 14.03
N THR A 145 3.80 3.53 14.32
CA THR A 145 2.81 3.17 15.33
C THR A 145 1.41 3.19 14.75
N ILE A 146 0.47 2.48 15.39
CA ILE A 146 -0.94 2.51 14.97
C ILE A 146 -1.54 3.93 15.05
N GLN A 147 -1.04 4.79 15.94
CA GLN A 147 -1.42 6.20 15.99
C GLN A 147 -0.97 6.94 14.73
N ASP A 148 0.23 6.68 14.21
CA ASP A 148 0.71 7.30 12.97
C ASP A 148 -0.16 6.94 11.77
N PHE A 149 -0.51 5.66 11.66
CA PHE A 149 -1.46 5.14 10.68
C PHE A 149 -2.81 5.85 10.77
N THR A 150 -3.33 6.02 11.99
CA THR A 150 -4.61 6.70 12.23
C THR A 150 -4.54 8.19 11.90
N ALA A 151 -3.39 8.85 12.14
CA ALA A 151 -3.17 10.25 11.84
C ALA A 151 -2.95 10.53 10.34
N ARG A 152 -2.46 9.53 9.59
CA ARG A 152 -2.10 9.65 8.16
C ARG A 152 -2.68 8.50 7.31
N PRO A 153 -4.00 8.31 7.32
CA PRO A 153 -4.63 7.17 6.67
C PRO A 153 -4.52 7.21 5.13
N ASP A 154 -4.43 8.40 4.55
CA ASP A 154 -4.19 8.65 3.12
C ASP A 154 -2.80 8.16 2.69
N ILE A 155 -1.76 8.48 3.46
CA ILE A 155 -0.40 7.98 3.22
C ILE A 155 -0.36 6.46 3.36
N ALA A 156 -1.00 5.90 4.38
CA ALA A 156 -1.08 4.45 4.56
C ALA A 156 -1.79 3.78 3.37
N ASP A 157 -2.93 4.30 2.95
CA ASP A 157 -3.67 3.80 1.79
C ASP A 157 -2.81 3.80 0.52
N ASP A 158 -2.28 4.96 0.13
CA ASP A 158 -1.51 5.08 -1.11
C ASP A 158 -0.17 4.34 -1.05
N CYS A 159 0.44 4.18 0.13
CA CYS A 159 1.66 3.40 0.32
C CYS A 159 1.41 1.91 0.03
N PHE A 160 0.37 1.33 0.63
CA PHE A 160 0.09 -0.09 0.43
C PHE A 160 -0.58 -0.38 -0.92
N LEU A 161 -1.25 0.62 -1.51
CA LEU A 161 -1.62 0.59 -2.93
C LEU A 161 -0.38 0.50 -3.81
N LEU A 162 0.63 1.37 -3.59
CA LEU A 162 1.90 1.32 -4.33
C LEU A 162 2.63 -0.02 -4.11
N ALA A 163 2.65 -0.53 -2.89
CA ALA A 163 3.25 -1.84 -2.56
C ALA A 163 2.59 -2.98 -3.34
N SER A 164 1.26 -3.02 -3.36
CA SER A 164 0.46 -3.93 -4.17
C SER A 164 0.82 -3.83 -5.66
N ARG A 165 1.00 -2.61 -6.20
CA ARG A 165 1.45 -2.44 -7.59
C ARG A 165 2.87 -2.95 -7.82
N CYS A 166 3.79 -2.75 -6.88
CA CYS A 166 5.14 -3.28 -7.02
C CYS A 166 5.15 -4.80 -7.10
N ILE A 167 4.35 -5.48 -6.26
CA ILE A 167 4.21 -6.94 -6.28
C ILE A 167 3.65 -7.44 -7.62
N ARG A 168 2.66 -6.76 -8.19
CA ARG A 168 1.99 -7.20 -9.43
C ARG A 168 2.75 -6.88 -10.71
N TYR A 169 3.43 -5.73 -10.78
CA TYR A 169 3.96 -5.21 -12.05
C TYR A 169 5.49 -5.21 -12.14
N CYS A 170 6.19 -5.19 -11.01
CA CYS A 170 7.66 -5.19 -10.99
C CYS A 170 8.25 -5.90 -9.76
N PRO A 171 7.86 -7.16 -9.46
CA PRO A 171 8.31 -7.85 -8.25
C PRO A 171 9.83 -8.00 -8.18
N ASP A 172 10.52 -8.09 -9.32
CA ASP A 172 11.99 -8.12 -9.42
C ASP A 172 12.68 -6.90 -8.80
N LEU A 173 12.03 -5.73 -8.83
CA LEU A 173 12.57 -4.48 -8.30
C LEU A 173 12.27 -4.29 -6.80
N PHE A 174 11.44 -5.15 -6.21
CA PHE A 174 10.94 -4.95 -4.85
C PHE A 174 11.18 -6.16 -3.94
N VAL A 175 10.73 -7.35 -4.34
CA VAL A 175 10.75 -8.55 -3.48
C VAL A 175 12.17 -8.95 -3.04
N PRO A 176 13.20 -8.91 -3.91
CA PRO A 176 14.58 -9.26 -3.50
C PRO A 176 15.26 -8.22 -2.61
N THR A 177 14.65 -7.06 -2.37
CA THR A 177 15.27 -5.95 -1.65
C THR A 177 14.97 -6.00 -0.15
N GLU A 178 15.80 -5.33 0.66
CA GLU A 178 15.56 -5.15 2.10
C GLU A 178 14.28 -4.37 2.40
N MET A 179 13.72 -3.65 1.43
CA MET A 179 12.48 -2.92 1.62
C MET A 179 11.27 -3.84 1.78
N PHE A 180 11.28 -5.00 1.15
CA PHE A 180 10.18 -5.96 1.23
C PHE A 180 9.89 -6.43 2.67
N PRO A 181 10.84 -7.03 3.42
CA PRO A 181 10.58 -7.44 4.80
C PRO A 181 10.21 -6.27 5.71
N ARG A 182 10.84 -5.11 5.54
CA ARG A 182 10.52 -3.90 6.33
C ARG A 182 9.11 -3.39 6.08
N LEU A 183 8.61 -3.51 4.85
CA LEU A 183 7.25 -3.10 4.52
C LEU A 183 6.21 -4.12 5.01
N VAL A 184 6.57 -5.41 5.10
CA VAL A 184 5.73 -6.42 5.78
C VAL A 184 5.63 -6.10 7.28
N ASP A 185 6.72 -5.74 7.95
CA ASP A 185 6.68 -5.29 9.36
C ASP A 185 5.79 -4.06 9.53
N CYS A 186 5.95 -3.06 8.65
CA CYS A 186 5.11 -1.86 8.61
C CYS A 186 3.62 -2.21 8.41
N ALA A 187 3.31 -3.14 7.49
CA ALA A 187 1.94 -3.62 7.27
C ALA A 187 1.36 -4.19 8.56
N MET A 188 2.10 -5.02 9.27
CA MET A 188 1.67 -5.66 10.51
C MET A 188 1.34 -4.66 11.63
N VAL A 189 2.05 -3.53 11.71
CA VAL A 189 1.67 -2.42 12.60
C VAL A 189 0.30 -1.86 12.22
N GLY A 190 0.03 -1.70 10.93
CA GLY A 190 -1.12 -0.97 10.39
C GLY A 190 -2.40 -1.78 10.17
N ILE A 191 -2.38 -3.13 10.12
CA ILE A 191 -3.55 -3.97 9.76
C ILE A 191 -4.82 -3.57 10.53
N THR A 192 -4.68 -3.25 11.82
CA THR A 192 -5.83 -2.95 12.72
C THR A 192 -6.32 -1.50 12.65
N ILE A 193 -5.84 -0.71 11.68
CA ILE A 193 -6.31 0.65 11.45
C ILE A 193 -7.82 0.65 11.15
N GLN A 194 -8.56 1.57 11.79
CA GLN A 194 -10.02 1.66 11.61
C GLN A 194 -10.41 2.36 10.30
N HIS A 195 -9.47 3.06 9.66
CA HIS A 195 -9.72 3.72 8.39
C HIS A 195 -9.91 2.68 7.28
N ARG A 196 -11.07 2.76 6.62
CA ARG A 196 -11.57 1.74 5.71
C ARG A 196 -10.60 1.46 4.56
N GLU A 197 -10.31 2.44 3.71
CA GLU A 197 -9.49 2.21 2.49
C GLU A 197 -8.05 1.79 2.82
N ALA A 198 -7.40 2.49 3.76
CA ALA A 198 -6.08 2.15 4.27
C ALA A 198 -5.95 0.68 4.73
N CYS A 199 -6.88 0.22 5.56
CA CYS A 199 -6.91 -1.18 6.02
C CYS A 199 -7.03 -2.15 4.83
N LYS A 200 -7.90 -1.83 3.86
CA LYS A 200 -8.08 -2.64 2.64
C LYS A 200 -6.83 -2.69 1.79
N SER A 201 -6.11 -1.59 1.63
CA SER A 201 -4.86 -1.54 0.87
C SER A 201 -3.77 -2.35 1.55
N ILE A 202 -3.66 -2.31 2.88
CA ILE A 202 -2.74 -3.17 3.66
C ILE A 202 -3.05 -4.65 3.46
N LEU A 203 -4.32 -5.05 3.64
CA LEU A 203 -4.74 -6.44 3.44
C LEU A 203 -4.56 -6.89 1.99
N SER A 204 -4.85 -6.01 1.02
CA SER A 204 -4.65 -6.30 -0.41
C SER A 204 -3.17 -6.51 -0.76
N PHE A 205 -2.27 -5.72 -0.17
CA PHE A 205 -0.83 -5.94 -0.31
C PHE A 205 -0.43 -7.33 0.20
N LEU A 206 -0.88 -7.74 1.39
CA LEU A 206 -0.59 -9.08 1.94
C LEU A 206 -1.17 -10.18 1.06
N SER A 207 -2.40 -10.01 0.57
CA SER A 207 -3.03 -10.94 -0.38
C SER A 207 -2.19 -11.09 -1.65
N ASP A 208 -1.75 -9.98 -2.25
CA ASP A 208 -0.93 -10.00 -3.46
C ASP A 208 0.42 -10.70 -3.25
N VAL A 209 1.03 -10.55 -2.07
CA VAL A 209 2.27 -11.25 -1.70
C VAL A 209 2.06 -12.75 -1.70
N PHE A 210 0.96 -13.24 -1.10
CA PHE A 210 0.64 -14.66 -1.10
C PHE A 210 0.25 -15.19 -2.47
N ASP A 211 -0.46 -14.38 -3.26
CA ASP A 211 -0.87 -14.75 -4.61
C ASP A 211 0.34 -14.85 -5.54
N LEU A 212 1.29 -13.92 -5.45
CA LEU A 212 2.56 -13.98 -6.18
C LEU A 212 3.33 -15.26 -5.84
N ALA A 213 3.48 -15.59 -4.54
CA ALA A 213 4.20 -16.80 -4.13
C ALA A 213 3.55 -18.11 -4.60
N LYS A 214 2.25 -18.08 -4.93
CA LYS A 214 1.49 -19.25 -5.43
C LYS A 214 1.41 -19.29 -6.96
N SER A 215 1.61 -18.16 -7.64
CA SER A 215 1.49 -18.10 -9.09
C SER A 215 2.70 -18.75 -9.77
N PRO A 216 2.53 -19.34 -10.97
CA PRO A 216 3.65 -19.86 -11.75
C PRO A 216 4.74 -18.81 -12.03
N GLU A 217 4.33 -17.57 -12.32
CA GLU A 217 5.22 -16.45 -12.63
C GLU A 217 6.03 -15.99 -11.40
N GLY A 218 5.50 -16.23 -10.20
CA GLY A 218 6.14 -15.85 -8.94
C GLY A 218 6.91 -16.97 -8.25
N GLU A 219 7.06 -18.14 -8.88
CA GLU A 219 7.77 -19.29 -8.30
C GLU A 219 9.19 -18.92 -7.84
N LYS A 220 9.90 -18.08 -8.61
CA LYS A 220 11.24 -17.58 -8.26
C LYS A 220 11.30 -16.74 -6.98
N TYR A 221 10.19 -16.14 -6.56
CA TYR A 221 10.12 -15.34 -5.34
C TYR A 221 9.59 -16.11 -4.13
N ARG A 222 8.99 -17.29 -4.37
CA ARG A 222 8.28 -18.07 -3.35
C ARG A 222 9.14 -18.36 -2.13
N GLU A 223 10.40 -18.75 -2.33
CA GLU A 223 11.32 -19.06 -1.23
C GLU A 223 11.64 -17.82 -0.38
N LEU A 224 11.91 -16.68 -1.03
CA LEU A 224 12.22 -15.43 -0.33
C LEU A 224 11.00 -14.92 0.44
N ILE A 225 9.83 -14.88 -0.21
CA ILE A 225 8.56 -14.51 0.44
C ILE A 225 8.28 -15.42 1.62
N ASN A 226 8.39 -16.74 1.44
CA ASN A 226 8.12 -17.69 2.51
C ASN A 226 9.09 -17.53 3.68
N THR A 227 10.37 -17.32 3.43
CA THR A 227 11.38 -17.05 4.47
C THR A 227 11.02 -15.81 5.29
N VAL A 228 10.66 -14.70 4.63
CA VAL A 228 10.29 -13.45 5.29
C VAL A 228 9.03 -13.61 6.13
N ILE A 229 7.99 -14.26 5.58
CA ILE A 229 6.71 -14.45 6.27
C ILE A 229 6.82 -15.48 7.40
N LEU A 230 7.60 -16.56 7.23
CA LEU A 230 7.77 -17.60 8.25
C LEU A 230 8.28 -17.00 9.57
N GLN A 231 9.22 -16.07 9.52
CA GLN A 231 9.75 -15.36 10.69
C GLN A 231 8.70 -14.51 11.41
N ARG A 232 7.64 -14.09 10.70
CA ARG A 232 6.57 -13.22 11.20
C ARG A 232 5.26 -13.97 11.44
N GLY A 233 5.24 -15.26 11.12
CA GLY A 233 4.03 -16.06 11.00
C GLY A 233 3.18 -16.05 12.25
N ALA A 234 3.77 -16.33 13.41
CA ALA A 234 3.05 -16.35 14.69
C ALA A 234 2.38 -15.01 15.02
N VAL A 235 3.11 -13.90 14.83
CA VAL A 235 2.62 -12.54 15.12
C VAL A 235 1.55 -12.14 14.10
N LEU A 236 1.79 -12.40 12.81
CA LEU A 236 0.82 -12.13 11.75
C LEU A 236 -0.46 -12.92 11.98
N THR A 237 -0.38 -14.21 12.29
CA THR A 237 -1.54 -15.05 12.65
C THR A 237 -2.31 -14.42 13.80
N ARG A 238 -1.64 -14.00 14.87
CA ARG A 238 -2.30 -13.36 16.02
C ARG A 238 -3.02 -12.07 15.63
N ILE A 239 -2.39 -11.19 14.83
CA ILE A 239 -3.01 -9.95 14.34
C ILE A 239 -4.23 -10.24 13.47
N MET A 240 -4.14 -11.24 12.58
CA MET A 240 -5.23 -11.62 11.69
C MET A 240 -6.41 -12.23 12.47
N VAL A 241 -6.13 -13.06 13.49
CA VAL A 241 -7.17 -13.60 14.38
C VAL A 241 -7.80 -12.50 15.23
N ALA A 242 -7.01 -11.55 15.75
CA ALA A 242 -7.54 -10.37 16.44
C ALA A 242 -8.48 -9.56 15.53
N SER A 243 -8.07 -9.36 14.28
CA SER A 243 -8.84 -8.66 13.24
C SER A 243 -10.16 -9.35 12.94
N LEU A 244 -10.14 -10.68 12.78
CA LEU A 244 -11.32 -11.50 12.58
C LEU A 244 -12.29 -11.38 13.77
N THR A 245 -11.77 -11.47 14.99
CA THR A 245 -12.57 -11.60 16.22
C THR A 245 -13.00 -10.27 16.85
N GLY A 246 -12.69 -9.12 16.25
CA GLY A 246 -13.25 -7.84 16.69
C GLY A 246 -12.32 -6.63 16.68
N ALA A 247 -11.05 -6.75 16.28
CA ALA A 247 -10.18 -5.58 16.14
C ALA A 247 -10.58 -4.72 14.92
N LEU A 248 -11.21 -5.33 13.91
CA LEU A 248 -11.76 -4.64 12.74
C LEU A 248 -13.30 -4.78 12.66
N PRO A 249 -14.00 -3.82 12.03
CA PRO A 249 -15.42 -3.93 11.73
C PRO A 249 -15.75 -5.18 10.90
N SER A 250 -16.97 -5.71 11.04
CA SER A 250 -17.38 -6.94 10.32
C SER A 250 -17.39 -6.77 8.80
N SER A 251 -17.43 -5.54 8.30
CA SER A 251 -17.29 -5.22 6.88
C SER A 251 -15.90 -5.52 6.29
N ARG A 252 -14.93 -5.94 7.13
CA ARG A 252 -13.57 -6.34 6.73
C ARG A 252 -13.31 -7.85 6.81
N LEU A 253 -14.32 -8.65 7.15
CA LEU A 253 -14.14 -10.08 7.36
C LEU A 253 -13.73 -10.82 6.09
N GLU A 254 -14.19 -10.38 4.92
CA GLU A 254 -13.82 -11.02 3.65
C GLU A 254 -12.32 -10.86 3.37
N GLU A 255 -11.79 -9.63 3.44
CA GLU A 255 -10.36 -9.38 3.20
C GLU A 255 -9.47 -10.05 4.27
N VAL A 256 -9.90 -10.04 5.54
CA VAL A 256 -9.22 -10.72 6.65
C VAL A 256 -9.19 -12.24 6.44
N SER A 257 -10.33 -12.83 6.05
CA SER A 257 -10.47 -14.26 5.80
C SER A 257 -9.60 -14.70 4.64
N TYR A 258 -9.51 -13.91 3.57
CA TYR A 258 -8.63 -14.19 2.44
C TYR A 258 -7.18 -14.34 2.88
N VAL A 259 -6.66 -13.38 3.64
CA VAL A 259 -5.28 -13.41 4.13
C VAL A 259 -5.04 -14.60 5.06
N LEU A 260 -5.99 -14.91 5.96
CA LEU A 260 -5.91 -16.10 6.83
C LEU A 260 -5.88 -17.41 6.04
N VAL A 261 -6.76 -17.56 5.05
CA VAL A 261 -6.77 -18.74 4.17
C VAL A 261 -5.48 -18.83 3.37
N SER A 262 -5.00 -17.69 2.87
CA SER A 262 -3.76 -17.64 2.11
C SER A 262 -2.55 -18.05 2.95
N LEU A 263 -2.48 -17.61 4.20
CA LEU A 263 -1.47 -18.01 5.17
C LEU A 263 -1.56 -19.51 5.50
N SER A 264 -2.76 -20.04 5.74
CA SER A 264 -3.00 -21.47 5.98
C SER A 264 -2.53 -22.34 4.83
N ARG A 265 -2.87 -21.96 3.59
CA ARG A 265 -2.44 -22.69 2.39
C ARG A 265 -0.93 -22.65 2.17
N SER A 266 -0.26 -21.56 2.55
CA SER A 266 1.18 -21.42 2.34
C SER A 266 2.02 -22.14 3.40
N PHE A 267 1.54 -22.22 4.65
CA PHE A 267 2.35 -22.69 5.78
C PHE A 267 1.81 -23.93 6.49
N GLY A 268 0.61 -24.41 6.15
CA GLY A 268 0.04 -25.68 6.61
C GLY A 268 0.21 -25.91 8.12
N GLY A 269 1.02 -26.91 8.48
CA GLY A 269 1.28 -27.28 9.88
C GLY A 269 1.82 -26.13 10.76
N ASN A 270 2.65 -25.25 10.21
CA ASN A 270 3.14 -24.07 10.94
C ASN A 270 1.99 -23.11 11.28
N MET A 271 1.10 -22.85 10.31
CA MET A 271 -0.09 -22.03 10.55
C MET A 271 -1.00 -22.65 11.61
N LEU A 272 -1.20 -23.97 11.59
CA LEU A 272 -1.98 -24.66 12.61
C LEU A 272 -1.34 -24.54 14.01
N SER A 273 0.00 -24.57 14.12
CA SER A 273 0.71 -24.34 15.38
C SER A 273 0.48 -22.92 15.89
N TRP A 274 0.72 -21.92 15.04
CA TRP A 274 0.51 -20.50 15.40
C TRP A 274 -0.93 -20.21 15.79
N ALA A 275 -1.89 -20.79 15.06
CA ALA A 275 -3.32 -20.65 15.38
C ALA A 275 -3.66 -21.28 16.73
N ARG A 276 -3.06 -22.43 17.07
CA ARG A 276 -3.24 -23.09 18.37
C ARG A 276 -2.67 -22.25 19.50
N GLU A 277 -1.44 -21.77 19.35
CA GLU A 277 -0.81 -20.88 20.34
C GLU A 277 -1.60 -19.57 20.51
N CYS A 278 -2.17 -19.03 19.44
CA CYS A 278 -2.98 -17.83 19.48
C CYS A 278 -4.32 -18.04 20.21
N ILE A 279 -5.03 -19.13 19.90
CA ILE A 279 -6.38 -19.36 20.44
C ILE A 279 -6.35 -19.74 21.93
N THR A 280 -5.26 -20.34 22.41
CA THR A 280 -5.08 -20.69 23.84
C THR A 280 -4.92 -19.47 24.73
N LEU A 281 -4.50 -18.32 24.18
CA LEU A 281 -4.43 -17.04 24.91
C LEU A 281 -5.82 -16.51 25.29
N ILE A 282 -6.85 -16.84 24.52
CA ILE A 282 -8.22 -16.43 24.81
C ILE A 282 -8.70 -17.23 26.03
N PRO A 283 -9.30 -16.62 27.06
CA PRO A 283 -9.84 -17.35 28.21
C PRO A 283 -11.10 -18.19 27.88
N PRO A 284 -11.34 -19.31 28.59
CA PRO A 284 -12.47 -20.21 28.31
C PRO A 284 -13.84 -19.57 28.53
N GLN A 285 -13.91 -18.54 29.39
CA GLN A 285 -15.11 -17.74 29.59
C GLN A 285 -15.55 -16.94 28.34
N ALA A 286 -14.60 -16.63 27.44
CA ALA A 286 -14.88 -15.94 26.19
C ALA A 286 -15.06 -16.92 25.02
N LEU A 287 -14.23 -17.97 24.96
CA LEU A 287 -14.27 -18.98 23.92
C LEU A 287 -14.10 -20.39 24.50
N THR A 288 -15.15 -21.19 24.39
CA THR A 288 -15.22 -22.58 24.88
C THR A 288 -14.28 -23.52 24.13
N ASP A 289 -13.98 -24.69 24.70
CA ASP A 289 -13.07 -25.67 24.06
C ASP A 289 -13.61 -26.22 22.74
N SER A 290 -14.94 -26.33 22.61
CA SER A 290 -15.58 -26.71 21.36
C SER A 290 -15.42 -25.63 20.28
N GLU A 291 -15.61 -24.36 20.63
CA GLU A 291 -15.41 -23.23 19.71
C GLU A 291 -13.94 -23.09 19.27
N ARG A 292 -12.98 -23.31 20.20
CA ARG A 292 -11.55 -23.36 19.87
C ARG A 292 -11.22 -24.49 18.89
N SER A 293 -11.73 -25.68 19.17
CA SER A 293 -11.53 -26.85 18.30
C SER A 293 -12.13 -26.63 16.92
N ARG A 294 -13.31 -26.00 16.86
CA ARG A 294 -13.95 -25.59 15.60
C ARG A 294 -13.07 -24.62 14.81
N PHE A 295 -12.50 -23.60 15.46
CA PHE A 295 -11.58 -22.67 14.80
C PHE A 295 -10.35 -23.38 14.21
N LEU A 296 -9.72 -24.29 14.98
CA LEU A 296 -8.55 -25.05 14.50
C LEU A 296 -8.90 -25.98 13.32
N ASN A 297 -10.09 -26.57 13.32
CA ASN A 297 -10.58 -27.37 12.19
C ASN A 297 -10.75 -26.50 10.93
N ILE A 298 -11.25 -25.28 11.05
CA ILE A 298 -11.36 -24.35 9.90
C ILE A 298 -9.98 -24.04 9.31
N ILE A 299 -8.96 -23.82 10.15
CA ILE A 299 -7.57 -23.58 9.71
C ILE A 299 -6.99 -24.82 9.03
N SER A 300 -7.23 -26.01 9.59
CA SER A 300 -6.82 -27.28 8.98
C SER A 300 -7.45 -27.47 7.60
N ASP A 301 -8.76 -27.22 7.47
CA ASP A 301 -9.50 -27.32 6.21
C ASP A 301 -9.05 -26.29 5.17
N ALA A 302 -8.68 -25.10 5.62
CA ALA A 302 -8.09 -24.08 4.74
C ALA A 302 -6.75 -24.53 4.17
N SER A 303 -5.94 -25.20 5.00
CA SER A 303 -4.64 -25.75 4.61
C SER A 303 -4.77 -26.91 3.62
N SER A 304 -5.84 -27.70 3.72
CA SER A 304 -6.11 -28.83 2.81
C SER A 304 -6.75 -28.42 1.47
N GLY A 305 -6.95 -27.12 1.24
CA GLY A 305 -7.43 -26.61 -0.05
C GLY A 305 -8.95 -26.49 -0.17
N SER A 306 -9.68 -26.46 0.95
CA SER A 306 -11.13 -26.21 0.94
C SER A 306 -11.48 -24.87 0.25
N SER A 307 -12.72 -24.78 -0.27
CA SER A 307 -13.17 -23.60 -1.01
C SER A 307 -13.17 -22.33 -0.13
N LEU A 308 -12.72 -21.22 -0.70
CA LEU A 308 -12.56 -19.95 0.02
C LEU A 308 -13.89 -19.44 0.61
N GLY A 309 -14.98 -19.54 -0.15
CA GLY A 309 -16.32 -19.11 0.30
C GLY A 309 -16.77 -19.87 1.55
N SER A 310 -16.70 -21.20 1.53
CA SER A 310 -17.06 -22.04 2.68
C SER A 310 -16.20 -21.77 3.92
N ILE A 311 -14.92 -21.45 3.75
CA ILE A 311 -14.06 -21.08 4.88
C ILE A 311 -14.43 -19.70 5.43
N THR A 312 -14.73 -18.74 4.55
CA THR A 312 -15.09 -17.36 4.93
C THR A 312 -16.38 -17.33 5.75
N ASP A 313 -17.40 -18.08 5.34
CA ASP A 313 -18.66 -18.21 6.10
C ASP A 313 -18.40 -18.77 7.50
N ARG A 314 -17.57 -19.82 7.61
CA ARG A 314 -17.21 -20.42 8.90
C ARG A 314 -16.38 -19.49 9.78
N PHE A 315 -15.52 -18.66 9.19
CA PHE A 315 -14.82 -17.61 9.93
C PHE A 315 -15.76 -16.50 10.39
N ALA A 316 -16.79 -16.16 9.61
CA ALA A 316 -17.81 -15.21 10.02
C ALA A 316 -18.58 -15.71 11.25
N GLU A 317 -18.93 -16.99 11.31
CA GLU A 317 -19.57 -17.59 12.50
C GLU A 317 -18.69 -17.48 13.77
N ILE A 318 -17.39 -17.78 13.67
CA ILE A 318 -16.45 -17.62 14.79
C ILE A 318 -16.31 -16.14 15.20
N SER A 319 -16.31 -15.24 14.21
CA SER A 319 -16.29 -13.80 14.44
C SER A 319 -17.55 -13.36 15.21
N GLU A 320 -18.74 -13.87 14.88
CA GLU A 320 -19.98 -13.58 15.61
C GLU A 320 -19.92 -14.05 17.06
N VAL A 321 -19.40 -15.26 17.32
CA VAL A 321 -19.19 -15.78 18.68
C VAL A 321 -18.32 -14.82 19.51
N CYS A 322 -17.21 -14.36 18.94
CA CYS A 322 -16.30 -13.43 19.62
C CYS A 322 -16.88 -12.02 19.79
N ARG A 323 -17.93 -11.67 19.03
CA ARG A 323 -18.63 -10.38 19.07
C ARG A 323 -20.00 -10.45 19.75
N ARG A 324 -20.38 -11.60 20.32
CA ARG A 324 -21.73 -11.85 20.88
C ARG A 324 -22.17 -10.85 21.94
N ASN A 325 -21.21 -10.29 22.68
CA ASN A 325 -21.40 -9.13 23.53
C ASN A 325 -20.09 -8.38 23.74
N LYS A 326 -20.19 -7.15 24.25
CA LYS A 326 -19.04 -6.26 24.45
C LYS A 326 -18.00 -6.85 25.40
N THR A 327 -18.41 -7.51 26.48
CA THR A 327 -17.52 -8.14 27.46
C THR A 327 -16.66 -9.24 26.83
N VAL A 328 -17.28 -10.12 26.02
CA VAL A 328 -16.57 -11.19 25.32
C VAL A 328 -15.59 -10.62 24.32
N GLN A 329 -16.03 -9.63 23.53
CA GLN A 329 -15.14 -8.95 22.59
C GLN A 329 -13.95 -8.31 23.31
N ASP A 330 -14.17 -7.62 24.43
CA ASP A 330 -13.09 -6.97 25.18
C ASP A 330 -12.12 -7.99 25.80
N ILE A 331 -12.60 -9.14 26.27
CA ILE A 331 -11.73 -10.24 26.75
C ILE A 331 -10.89 -10.81 25.60
N VAL A 332 -11.51 -11.10 24.45
CA VAL A 332 -10.80 -11.63 23.28
C VAL A 332 -9.76 -10.63 22.79
N GLN A 333 -10.14 -9.36 22.68
CA GLN A 333 -9.22 -8.31 22.24
C GLN A 333 -8.13 -8.04 23.28
N GLY A 334 -8.41 -8.11 24.58
CA GLY A 334 -7.38 -8.02 25.62
C GLY A 334 -6.34 -9.15 25.53
N ALA A 335 -6.79 -10.37 25.21
CA ALA A 335 -5.90 -11.51 25.01
C ALA A 335 -5.09 -11.41 23.71
N LEU A 336 -5.71 -10.95 22.61
CA LEU A 336 -5.11 -11.02 21.28
C LEU A 336 -4.37 -9.77 20.85
N ARG A 337 -4.70 -8.58 21.38
CA ARG A 337 -4.01 -7.34 21.03
C ARG A 337 -2.51 -7.51 21.23
N PRO A 338 -1.69 -7.22 20.22
CA PRO A 338 -0.27 -7.11 20.42
C PRO A 338 -0.05 -6.05 21.50
N HIS A 339 0.51 -6.45 22.64
CA HIS A 339 1.03 -5.49 23.61
C HIS A 339 2.20 -4.84 22.88
N ASP A 340 2.05 -3.56 22.51
CA ASP A 340 2.96 -2.74 21.68
C ASP A 340 3.91 -3.55 20.81
N LEU A 341 3.62 -3.70 19.51
CA LEU A 341 4.50 -4.37 18.54
C LEU A 341 5.90 -3.72 18.54
N SER A 342 6.75 -4.16 19.47
CA SER A 342 8.17 -3.88 19.51
C SER A 342 8.80 -4.78 18.46
N PHE A 343 8.65 -4.40 17.19
CA PHE A 343 9.53 -4.93 16.16
C PHE A 343 10.94 -4.52 16.57
N THR A 344 11.71 -5.48 17.08
CA THR A 344 13.15 -5.30 17.30
C THR A 344 13.76 -5.00 15.95
N VAL A 345 13.94 -3.70 15.66
CA VAL A 345 14.74 -3.23 14.54
C VAL A 345 16.14 -3.76 14.82
N ALA A 346 16.57 -4.78 14.05
CA ALA A 346 17.98 -5.13 14.02
C ALA A 346 18.76 -3.87 13.64
N PRO A 347 19.76 -3.44 14.41
CA PRO A 347 20.54 -2.27 14.05
C PRO A 347 21.25 -2.54 12.72
N PRO A 348 21.46 -1.52 11.87
CA PRO A 348 22.19 -1.70 10.63
C PRO A 348 23.62 -2.20 10.94
N PRO A 349 24.20 -3.08 10.11
CA PRO A 349 25.61 -3.41 10.24
C PRO A 349 26.45 -2.13 10.10
N LEU A 350 27.43 -2.00 11.01
CA LEU A 350 28.40 -0.90 11.07
C LEU A 350 29.18 -0.72 9.76
#